data_AF-A0A7G2IKZ2-F1
#
_entry.id   AF-A0A7G2IKZ2-F1
#
_cell.length_a   1.000
_cell.length_b   1.000
_cell.length_c   1.000
_cell.angle_alpha   90.00
_cell.angle_beta   90.00
_cell.angle_gamma   90.00
#
_symmetry.space_group_name_H-M   'P 1'
#
loop_
_entity.id
_entity.type
_entity.pdbx_description
1 polymer ?
#
loop_
_entity_poly.entity_id
_entity_poly.type
_entity_poly.pdbx_seq_one_letter_code
_entity_poly.pdbx_strand_id
1 'polypeptide(L)'
;MNRLGGKEGYFFGNILWKTRAALDLLVGHKLAKGRPEHPLLQVGDTVDSWKVIIVEPEKQLTLLFGMKAPGLGRLSFTLEDKGDHRRIDVRAWWHPHGMPGLFYWLLMIPAHLFIFRGMAKRIAKLAEQITD
;
A
#
# COMPACT_ATOMS: atom_id res chain seq x y z
N MET A 1 10.70 -6.10 0.07
CA MET A 1 9.85 -4.89 0.10
C MET A 1 9.95 -4.01 -1.14
N ASN A 2 11.15 -3.80 -1.69
CA ASN A 2 11.35 -2.86 -2.80
C ASN A 2 10.71 -3.24 -4.15
N ARG A 3 9.99 -4.36 -4.29
CA ARG A 3 9.30 -4.79 -5.53
C ARG A 3 7.78 -4.49 -5.54
N LEU A 4 7.29 -3.59 -4.67
CA LEU A 4 5.88 -3.18 -4.62
C LEU A 4 5.45 -2.45 -5.91
N GLY A 5 4.33 -2.86 -6.53
CA GLY A 5 3.78 -2.31 -7.79
C GLY A 5 4.31 -2.94 -9.10
N GLY A 6 3.66 -2.68 -10.24
CA GLY A 6 4.03 -3.22 -11.56
C GLY A 6 3.23 -4.45 -12.00
N LYS A 7 3.87 -5.48 -12.59
CA LYS A 7 3.20 -6.71 -13.09
C LYS A 7 2.43 -7.50 -12.02
N GLU A 8 2.74 -7.32 -10.73
CA GLU A 8 2.01 -7.95 -9.61
C GLU A 8 0.81 -7.11 -9.09
N GLY A 9 0.63 -5.86 -9.56
CA GLY A 9 -0.44 -4.96 -9.09
C GLY A 9 -0.34 -4.62 -7.60
N TYR A 10 -1.49 -4.49 -6.92
CA TYR A 10 -1.59 -4.09 -5.50
C TYR A 10 -1.28 -5.22 -4.49
N PHE A 11 -0.55 -6.27 -4.88
CA PHE A 11 -0.25 -7.49 -4.10
C PHE A 11 -1.48 -8.30 -3.63
N PHE A 12 -2.64 -7.67 -3.39
CA PHE A 12 -3.92 -8.27 -3.04
C PHE A 12 -5.07 -7.25 -3.16
N GLY A 13 -6.30 -7.71 -3.41
CA GLY A 13 -7.48 -6.82 -3.45
C GLY A 13 -7.64 -6.01 -4.74
N ASN A 14 -7.04 -6.45 -5.86
CA ASN A 14 -7.12 -5.78 -7.16
C ASN A 14 -8.56 -5.44 -7.61
N ILE A 15 -9.58 -6.21 -7.21
CA ILE A 15 -10.99 -5.91 -7.55
C ILE A 15 -11.46 -4.65 -6.81
N LEU A 16 -11.18 -4.53 -5.51
CA LEU A 16 -11.57 -3.38 -4.71
C LEU A 16 -10.85 -2.10 -5.19
N TRP A 17 -9.56 -2.23 -5.50
CA TRP A 17 -8.77 -1.16 -6.10
C TRP A 17 -9.25 -0.78 -7.50
N LYS A 18 -9.68 -1.76 -8.32
CA LYS A 18 -10.30 -1.50 -9.63
C LYS A 18 -11.66 -0.81 -9.50
N THR A 19 -12.51 -1.21 -8.55
CA THR A 19 -13.80 -0.56 -8.30
C THR A 19 -13.60 0.88 -7.82
N ARG A 20 -12.63 1.11 -6.92
CA ARG A 20 -12.25 2.46 -6.49
C ARG A 20 -11.68 3.29 -7.63
N ALA A 21 -10.80 2.70 -8.44
CA ALA A 21 -10.22 3.37 -9.60
C ALA A 21 -11.29 3.70 -10.67
N ALA A 22 -12.31 2.86 -10.83
CA ALA A 22 -13.44 3.13 -11.72
C ALA A 22 -14.32 4.27 -11.20
N LEU A 23 -14.55 4.34 -9.88
CA LEU A 23 -15.24 5.47 -9.25
C LEU A 23 -14.46 6.79 -9.41
N ASP A 24 -13.14 6.77 -9.20
CA ASP A 24 -12.31 7.95 -9.38
C ASP A 24 -12.23 8.39 -10.86
N LEU A 25 -12.26 7.43 -11.80
CA LEU A 25 -12.32 7.71 -13.24
C LEU A 25 -13.65 8.34 -13.65
N LEU A 26 -14.77 7.89 -13.07
CA LEU A 26 -16.10 8.49 -13.24
C LEU A 26 -16.16 9.94 -12.73
N VAL A 27 -15.33 10.30 -11.74
CA VAL A 27 -15.19 11.66 -11.21
C VAL A 27 -14.13 12.48 -11.98
N GLY A 28 -13.49 11.90 -13.00
CA GLY A 28 -12.54 12.59 -13.88
C GLY A 28 -11.11 12.70 -13.35
N HIS A 29 -10.74 11.93 -12.32
CA HIS A 29 -9.39 11.97 -11.77
C HIS A 29 -8.45 10.99 -12.48
N LYS A 30 -7.36 11.53 -13.06
CA LYS A 30 -6.26 10.73 -13.61
C LYS A 30 -5.47 10.11 -12.46
N LEU A 31 -5.63 8.81 -12.25
CA LEU A 31 -4.74 8.03 -11.40
C LEU A 31 -3.41 7.85 -12.13
N ALA A 32 -2.31 8.25 -11.50
CA ALA A 32 -1.00 7.80 -11.94
C ALA A 32 -1.02 6.27 -11.88
N LYS A 33 -0.72 5.62 -13.00
CA LYS A 33 -0.60 4.17 -13.11
C LYS A 33 0.86 3.87 -13.38
N GLY A 34 1.43 2.94 -12.63
CA GLY A 34 2.78 2.47 -12.85
C GLY A 34 3.73 2.75 -11.69
N ARG A 35 4.90 2.15 -11.83
CA ARG A 35 6.03 2.22 -10.90
C ARG A 35 7.19 2.91 -11.63
N PRO A 36 8.04 3.67 -10.94
CA PRO A 36 9.27 4.19 -11.55
C PRO A 36 10.11 3.05 -12.12
N GLU A 37 10.79 3.30 -13.24
CA GLU A 37 11.60 2.27 -13.94
C GLU A 37 12.82 1.81 -13.12
N HIS A 38 13.17 2.54 -12.07
CA HIS A 38 14.31 2.20 -11.21
C HIS A 38 14.01 1.02 -10.25
N PRO A 39 15.03 0.18 -9.98
CA PRO A 39 14.86 -1.05 -9.20
C PRO A 39 14.54 -0.81 -7.71
N LEU A 40 14.92 0.33 -7.15
CA LEU A 40 14.69 0.70 -5.75
C LEU A 40 13.77 1.92 -5.67
N LEU A 41 12.79 1.88 -4.78
CA LEU A 41 11.92 3.02 -4.51
C LEU A 41 12.71 4.11 -3.77
N GLN A 42 12.44 5.36 -4.11
CA GLN A 42 13.01 6.54 -3.48
C GLN A 42 11.90 7.42 -2.89
N VAL A 43 12.26 8.26 -1.93
CA VAL A 43 11.32 9.24 -1.37
C VAL A 43 10.86 10.18 -2.48
N GLY A 44 9.55 10.36 -2.60
CA GLY A 44 8.92 11.15 -3.67
C GLY A 44 8.42 10.33 -4.85
N ASP A 45 8.85 9.07 -4.99
CA ASP A 45 8.36 8.17 -6.04
C ASP A 45 6.86 7.95 -5.94
N THR A 46 6.22 7.73 -7.08
CA THR A 46 4.80 7.40 -7.15
C THR A 46 4.64 5.97 -7.64
N VAL A 47 4.03 5.12 -6.81
CA VAL A 47 3.70 3.74 -7.13
C VAL A 47 2.19 3.63 -7.27
N ASP A 48 1.73 3.57 -8.51
CA ASP A 48 0.32 3.72 -8.88
C ASP A 48 -0.26 4.98 -8.23
N SER A 49 -1.26 4.84 -7.37
CA SER A 49 -1.89 5.97 -6.66
C SER A 49 -1.33 6.25 -5.26
N TRP A 50 -0.11 5.78 -4.98
CA TRP A 50 0.57 6.00 -3.70
C TRP A 50 1.85 6.78 -3.91
N LYS A 51 2.11 7.74 -3.02
CA LYS A 51 3.37 8.49 -2.99
C LYS A 51 4.27 7.95 -1.90
N VAL A 52 5.50 7.60 -2.24
CA VAL A 52 6.51 7.18 -1.28
C VAL A 52 6.94 8.41 -0.47
N ILE A 53 6.80 8.33 0.86
CA ILE A 53 7.17 9.44 1.77
C ILE A 53 8.34 9.09 2.67
N ILE A 54 8.58 7.80 2.93
CA ILE A 54 9.74 7.33 3.70
C ILE A 54 10.26 6.06 3.03
N VAL A 55 11.57 6.02 2.78
CA VAL A 55 12.28 4.81 2.39
C VAL A 55 13.53 4.68 3.24
N GLU A 56 13.57 3.62 4.03
CA GLU A 56 14.77 3.14 4.69
C GLU A 56 14.99 1.68 4.26
N PRO A 57 16.02 1.42 3.44
CA PRO A 57 16.34 0.07 3.00
C PRO A 57 16.39 -0.91 4.18
N GLU A 58 15.72 -2.05 4.03
CA GLU A 58 15.62 -3.13 5.03
C GLU A 58 15.01 -2.76 6.40
N LYS A 59 14.52 -1.54 6.57
CA LYS A 59 13.94 -1.07 7.84
C LYS A 59 12.50 -0.60 7.69
N GLN A 60 12.24 0.31 6.75
CA GLN A 60 10.94 0.95 6.65
C GLN A 60 10.61 1.39 5.23
N LEU A 61 9.34 1.23 4.85
CA LEU A 61 8.77 1.84 3.67
C LEU A 61 7.41 2.44 4.04
N THR A 62 7.22 3.73 3.82
CA THR A 62 5.92 4.36 4.05
C THR A 62 5.40 5.02 2.79
N LEU A 63 4.15 4.71 2.48
CA LEU A 63 3.39 5.17 1.34
C LEU A 63 2.24 6.08 1.83
N LEU A 64 2.12 7.25 1.26
CA LEU A 64 0.99 8.15 1.42
C LEU A 64 -0.05 7.88 0.34
N PHE A 65 -1.31 7.86 0.75
CA PHE A 65 -2.43 7.66 -0.16
C PHE A 65 -2.61 8.89 -1.05
N GLY A 66 -2.47 8.71 -2.37
CA GLY A 66 -2.53 9.78 -3.36
C GLY A 66 -3.88 9.94 -4.06
N MET A 67 -4.87 9.11 -3.73
CA MET A 67 -6.23 9.23 -4.29
C MET A 67 -7.07 10.23 -3.52
N LYS A 68 -8.03 10.85 -4.20
CA LYS A 68 -8.98 11.76 -3.55
C LYS A 68 -9.96 10.92 -2.72
N ALA A 69 -9.85 11.05 -1.42
CA ALA A 69 -10.74 10.38 -0.48
C ALA A 69 -11.09 11.38 0.64
N PRO A 70 -12.20 11.16 1.37
CA PRO A 70 -12.62 12.03 2.47
C PRO A 70 -11.71 11.81 3.70
N GLY A 71 -10.40 12.01 3.54
CA GLY A 71 -9.39 11.73 4.53
C GLY A 71 -8.02 11.46 3.91
N LEU A 72 -7.03 11.24 4.77
CA LEU A 72 -5.67 10.89 4.40
C LEU A 72 -5.36 9.47 4.84
N GLY A 73 -4.87 8.66 3.91
CA GLY A 73 -4.39 7.31 4.20
C GLY A 73 -2.86 7.26 4.21
N ARG A 74 -2.27 6.48 5.11
CA ARG A 74 -0.83 6.18 5.11
C ARG A 74 -0.63 4.71 5.38
N LEU A 75 0.13 4.03 4.53
CA LEU A 75 0.50 2.63 4.68
C LEU A 75 1.99 2.54 4.99
N SER A 76 2.32 2.04 6.17
CA SER A 76 3.67 1.86 6.66
C SER A 76 4.01 0.38 6.75
N PHE A 77 5.16 0.04 6.21
CA PHE A 77 5.79 -1.26 6.33
C PHE A 77 7.05 -1.09 7.17
N THR A 78 7.19 -1.88 8.22
CA THR A 78 8.38 -1.86 9.08
C THR A 78 8.93 -3.28 9.17
N LEU A 79 10.25 -3.42 9.06
CA LEU A 79 10.96 -4.65 9.35
C LEU A 79 11.64 -4.51 10.71
N GLU A 80 11.51 -5.55 11.51
CA GLU A 80 12.26 -5.71 12.74
C GLU A 80 13.06 -7.01 12.63
N ASP A 81 14.38 -6.91 12.75
CA ASP A 81 15.26 -8.07 12.75
C ASP A 81 15.30 -8.67 14.17
N LYS A 82 14.97 -9.97 14.30
CA LYS A 82 15.04 -10.71 15.55
C LYS A 82 16.25 -11.67 15.59
N GLY A 83 17.10 -11.64 14.57
CA GLY A 83 18.29 -12.47 14.46
C GLY A 83 18.02 -13.81 13.77
N ASP A 84 17.14 -14.63 14.35
CA ASP A 84 16.73 -15.92 13.79
C ASP A 84 15.61 -15.78 12.75
N HIS A 85 14.80 -14.73 12.85
CA HIS A 85 13.75 -14.39 11.91
C HIS A 85 13.59 -12.87 11.76
N ARG A 86 12.93 -12.43 10.68
CA ARG A 86 12.53 -11.03 10.50
C ARG A 86 11.03 -10.90 10.67
N ARG A 87 10.60 -9.95 11.50
CA ARG A 87 9.20 -9.60 11.68
C ARG A 87 8.84 -8.46 10.73
N ILE A 88 7.80 -8.67 9.93
CA ILE A 88 7.19 -7.62 9.13
C ILE A 88 5.94 -7.09 9.84
N ASP A 89 5.87 -5.77 9.99
CA ASP A 89 4.71 -5.04 10.46
C ASP A 89 4.12 -4.22 9.31
N VAL A 90 2.82 -4.36 9.09
CA VAL A 90 2.06 -3.66 8.04
C VAL A 90 0.95 -2.86 8.72
N ARG A 91 1.13 -1.54 8.81
CA ARG A 91 0.20 -0.62 9.46
C ARG A 91 -0.41 0.35 8.48
N ALA A 92 -1.74 0.37 8.42
CA ALA A 92 -2.48 1.40 7.72
C ALA A 92 -3.08 2.40 8.70
N TRP A 93 -2.78 3.66 8.48
CA TRP A 93 -3.30 4.80 9.21
C TRP A 93 -4.33 5.51 8.34
N TRP A 94 -5.44 5.91 8.95
CA TRP A 94 -6.46 6.68 8.30
C TRP A 94 -6.81 7.90 9.14
N HIS A 95 -6.76 9.07 8.53
CA HIS A 95 -7.18 10.32 9.13
C HIS A 95 -8.45 10.80 8.43
N PRO A 96 -9.65 10.52 8.99
CA PRO A 96 -10.90 10.86 8.34
C PRO A 96 -11.11 12.37 8.33
N HIS A 97 -11.58 12.91 7.20
CA HIS A 97 -12.06 14.29 7.13
C HIS A 97 -13.58 14.30 7.32
N GLY A 98 -14.02 14.69 8.52
CA GLY A 98 -15.43 14.83 8.86
C GLY A 98 -16.22 13.52 8.83
N MET A 99 -17.56 13.64 8.87
CA MET A 99 -18.48 12.49 8.92
C MET A 99 -18.37 11.56 7.68
N PRO A 100 -18.28 12.06 6.43
CA PRO A 100 -18.12 11.20 5.27
C PRO A 100 -16.84 10.36 5.32
N GLY A 101 -15.77 10.89 5.92
CA GLY A 101 -14.51 10.20 6.13
C GLY A 101 -14.60 9.04 7.10
N LEU A 102 -15.41 9.20 8.15
CA LEU A 102 -15.64 8.17 9.16
C LEU A 102 -16.51 7.03 8.61
N PHE A 103 -17.59 7.34 7.89
CA PHE A 103 -18.42 6.32 7.23
C PHE A 103 -17.64 5.54 6.19
N TYR A 104 -16.84 6.23 5.38
CA TYR A 104 -15.94 5.58 4.42
C TYR A 104 -14.97 4.62 5.11
N TRP A 105 -14.38 5.05 6.23
CA TRP A 105 -13.48 4.21 7.01
C TRP A 105 -14.18 2.95 7.52
N LEU A 106 -15.32 3.11 8.19
CA LEU A 106 -16.08 2.00 8.78
C LEU A 106 -16.50 0.95 7.75
N LEU A 107 -17.02 1.39 6.59
CA LEU A 107 -17.41 0.50 5.50
C LEU A 107 -16.23 -0.31 4.96
N MET A 108 -15.04 0.29 4.98
CA MET A 108 -13.84 -0.30 4.40
C MET A 108 -13.04 -1.16 5.39
N ILE A 109 -13.30 -1.12 6.71
CA ILE A 109 -12.62 -1.97 7.71
C ILE A 109 -12.53 -3.46 7.30
N PRO A 110 -13.63 -4.15 6.94
CA PRO A 110 -13.54 -5.57 6.57
C PRO A 110 -12.65 -5.80 5.35
N ALA A 111 -12.72 -4.90 4.37
CA ALA A 111 -11.91 -4.99 3.17
C ALA A 111 -10.43 -4.75 3.46
N HIS A 112 -10.10 -3.77 4.31
CA HIS A 112 -8.74 -3.48 4.76
C HIS A 112 -8.12 -4.67 5.49
N LEU A 113 -8.86 -5.30 6.43
CA LEU A 113 -8.38 -6.48 7.15
C LEU A 113 -8.03 -7.63 6.19
N PHE A 114 -8.85 -7.84 5.17
CA PHE A 114 -8.59 -8.86 4.15
C PHE A 114 -7.38 -8.53 3.29
N ILE A 115 -7.25 -7.27 2.85
CA ILE A 115 -6.12 -6.79 2.03
C ILE A 115 -4.80 -6.90 2.78
N PHE A 116 -4.74 -6.40 4.03
CA PHE A 116 -3.49 -6.38 4.78
C PHE A 116 -3.02 -7.78 5.18
N ARG A 117 -3.94 -8.69 5.54
CA ARG A 117 -3.58 -10.10 5.78
C ARG A 117 -3.05 -10.79 4.54
N GLY A 118 -3.69 -10.59 3.38
CA GLY A 118 -3.23 -11.14 2.11
C GLY A 118 -1.87 -10.60 1.69
N MET A 119 -1.67 -9.29 1.84
CA MET A 119 -0.41 -8.61 1.52
C MET A 119 0.74 -9.11 2.40
N ALA A 120 0.55 -9.19 3.72
CA ALA A 120 1.57 -9.71 4.63
C ALA A 120 1.97 -11.15 4.29
N LYS A 121 1.00 -12.03 4.01
CA LYS A 121 1.25 -13.42 3.63
C LYS A 121 1.99 -13.54 2.30
N ARG A 122 1.66 -12.71 1.31
CA ARG A 122 2.35 -12.68 0.02
C ARG A 122 3.80 -12.19 0.18
N ILE A 123 4.03 -11.16 0.98
CA ILE A 123 5.39 -10.65 1.25
C ILE A 123 6.24 -11.72 1.94
N ALA A 124 5.69 -12.42 2.95
CA ALA A 124 6.39 -13.52 3.62
C ALA A 124 6.78 -14.63 2.64
N LYS A 125 5.84 -15.11 1.81
CA LYS A 125 6.10 -16.14 0.81
C LYS A 125 7.18 -15.73 -0.20
N LEU A 126 7.16 -14.48 -0.66
CA LEU A 126 8.18 -13.98 -1.59
C LEU A 126 9.55 -13.83 -0.92
N ALA A 127 9.61 -13.56 0.38
CA ALA A 127 10.86 -13.50 1.12
C ALA A 127 11.50 -14.89 1.28
N GLU A 128 10.69 -15.90 1.59
CA GLU A 128 11.12 -17.32 1.66
C GLU A 128 11.69 -17.78 0.31
N GLN A 129 11.00 -17.49 -0.81
CA GLN A 129 11.43 -17.89 -2.15
C GLN A 129 12.71 -17.21 -2.67
N ILE A 130 13.20 -16.16 -2.02
CA ILE A 130 14.47 -15.49 -2.37
C ILE A 130 15.64 -16.09 -1.57
N THR A 131 15.34 -16.84 -0.50
CA THR A 131 16.34 -17.42 0.40
C THR A 131 16.73 -18.85 -0.03
N ASP A 132 15.92 -19.50 -0.87
CA ASP A 132 16.28 -20.71 -1.65
C ASP A 132 17.04 -20.35 -2.94
#